data_AF-A0A3P1CGS9-F1
#
_entry.id   AF-A0A3P1CGS9-F1
#
_cell.length_a   1.000
_cell.length_b   1.000
_cell.length_c   1.000
_cell.angle_alpha   90.00
_cell.angle_beta   90.00
_cell.angle_gamma   90.00
#
_symmetry.space_group_name_H-M   'P 1'
#
loop_
_entity.id
_entity.type
_entity.pdbx_description
1 polymer ?
#
loop_
_entity_poly.entity_id
_entity_poly.type
_entity_poly.pdbx_seq_one_letter_code
_entity_poly.pdbx_strand_id
1 'polypeptide(L)'
;MAEFNNSISREIILNAKALAIKQSYLPMSPYHAQSSSKIDLCAAACLAYAGFDAVSKQESEAFILRLIQEGEEDTLLKAFEQLNWPTSLCEEMRADNDITPEAFRLSKFLRTCDSLIES
;
A
#
# COMPACT_ATOMS: atom_id res chain seq x y z
N MET A 1 1.81 -12.88 17.17
CA MET A 1 2.35 -11.50 17.09
C MET A 1 3.29 -11.52 15.91
N ALA A 2 2.93 -10.87 14.80
CA ALA A 2 3.72 -10.90 13.58
C ALA A 2 4.98 -10.04 13.78
N GLU A 3 6.15 -10.66 13.63
CA GLU A 3 7.45 -10.00 13.61
C GLU A 3 7.60 -9.26 12.28
N PHE A 4 7.08 -8.03 12.20
CA PHE A 4 7.21 -7.17 11.00
C PHE A 4 8.62 -6.54 10.85
N ASN A 5 9.56 -6.86 11.72
CA ASN A 5 10.83 -6.15 11.83
C ASN A 5 11.89 -6.71 10.87
N ASN A 6 12.06 -6.04 9.72
CA ASN A 6 13.36 -5.53 9.19
C ASN A 6 13.40 -5.26 7.67
N SER A 7 12.32 -5.47 6.91
CA SER A 7 12.39 -5.36 5.44
C SER A 7 12.00 -3.98 4.87
N ILE A 8 11.21 -3.18 5.61
CA ILE A 8 10.69 -1.90 5.10
C ILE A 8 11.30 -0.73 5.88
N SER A 9 11.88 0.22 5.17
CA SER A 9 12.50 1.39 5.81
C SER A 9 11.45 2.34 6.39
N ARG A 10 11.82 3.05 7.46
CA ARG A 10 10.99 4.09 8.08
C ARG A 10 10.52 5.16 7.09
N GLU A 11 11.39 5.53 6.15
CA GLU A 11 11.09 6.52 5.11
C GLU A 11 9.94 6.05 4.20
N ILE A 12 9.95 4.78 3.80
CA ILE A 12 8.89 4.19 2.98
C ILE A 12 7.55 4.22 3.73
N ILE A 13 7.56 3.89 5.03
CA ILE A 13 6.34 3.91 5.86
C ILE A 13 5.81 5.35 5.98
N LEU A 14 6.69 6.34 6.19
CA LEU A 14 6.31 7.76 6.22
C LEU A 14 5.72 8.23 4.89
N ASN A 15 6.31 7.82 3.77
CA ASN A 15 5.83 8.15 2.43
C ASN A 15 4.46 7.50 2.14
N ALA A 16 4.28 6.23 2.51
CA ALA A 16 3.00 5.53 2.40
C ALA A 16 1.91 6.21 3.25
N LYS A 17 2.26 6.64 4.47
CA LYS A 17 1.36 7.40 5.35
C LYS A 17 0.98 8.75 4.71
N ALA A 18 1.95 9.49 4.19
CA ALA A 18 1.72 10.78 3.54
C ALA A 18 0.86 10.65 2.28
N LEU A 19 0.99 9.55 1.53
CA LEU A 19 0.13 9.23 0.40
C LEU A 19 -1.30 8.96 0.86
N ALA A 20 -1.50 8.09 1.85
CA ALA A 20 -2.83 7.74 2.36
C ALA A 20 -3.59 8.95 2.91
N ILE A 21 -2.91 9.91 3.55
CA ILE A 21 -3.54 11.16 4.06
C ILE A 21 -4.11 12.02 2.92
N LYS A 22 -3.54 11.95 1.71
CA LYS A 22 -3.99 12.71 0.53
C LYS A 22 -5.16 12.05 -0.19
N GLN A 23 -5.49 10.81 0.16
CA GLN A 23 -6.60 10.07 -0.40
C GLN A 23 -7.91 10.43 0.28
N SER A 24 -9.02 10.27 -0.43
CA SER A 24 -10.35 10.50 0.15
C SER A 24 -10.73 9.37 1.12
N TYR A 25 -10.31 8.14 0.82
CA TYR A 25 -10.49 6.94 1.61
C TYR A 25 -9.46 5.86 1.20
N LEU A 26 -9.48 4.71 1.87
CA LEU A 26 -8.76 3.51 1.40
C LEU A 26 -9.77 2.51 0.81
N PRO A 27 -9.70 2.22 -0.50
CA PRO A 27 -10.57 1.24 -1.14
C PRO A 27 -10.29 -0.19 -0.65
N MET A 28 -11.26 -1.07 -0.87
CA MET A 28 -11.09 -2.52 -0.68
C MET A 28 -10.17 -3.07 -1.77
N SER A 29 -10.49 -2.78 -3.03
CA SER A 29 -9.65 -3.06 -4.19
C SER A 29 -8.30 -2.37 -4.09
N PRO A 30 -7.22 -2.93 -4.69
CA PRO A 30 -5.89 -2.34 -4.72
C PRO A 30 -5.85 -0.88 -5.19
N TYR A 31 -6.77 -0.52 -6.08
CA TYR A 31 -6.99 0.87 -6.46
C TYR A 31 -8.48 1.17 -6.66
N HIS A 32 -8.81 2.46 -6.65
CA HIS A 32 -10.09 3.01 -7.09
C HIS A 32 -9.82 4.24 -7.95
N ALA A 33 -10.27 4.21 -9.20
CA ALA A 33 -10.15 5.35 -10.10
C ALA A 33 -11.23 6.40 -9.81
N GLN A 34 -10.82 7.63 -9.52
CA GLN A 34 -11.70 8.78 -9.41
C GLN A 34 -11.95 9.44 -10.78
N SER A 35 -12.99 10.26 -10.87
CA SER A 35 -13.38 10.99 -12.09
C SER A 35 -12.36 12.02 -12.61
N SER A 36 -11.34 12.37 -11.81
CA SER A 36 -10.36 13.42 -12.09
C SER A 36 -8.98 12.90 -12.56
N SER A 37 -8.88 11.66 -13.02
CA SER A 37 -7.59 10.95 -13.25
C SER A 37 -6.77 10.73 -11.98
N LYS A 38 -7.38 10.93 -10.80
CA LYS A 38 -6.80 10.57 -9.51
C LYS A 38 -7.12 9.12 -9.19
N ILE A 39 -6.22 8.44 -8.51
CA ILE A 39 -6.44 7.09 -7.96
C ILE A 39 -6.32 7.14 -6.44
N ASP A 40 -7.19 6.41 -5.76
CA ASP A 40 -6.99 6.05 -4.36
C ASP A 40 -6.46 4.61 -4.32
N LEU A 41 -5.49 4.32 -3.45
CA LEU A 41 -4.87 3.01 -3.29
C LEU A 41 -5.29 2.37 -1.96
N CYS A 42 -5.41 1.05 -1.90
CA CYS A 42 -5.60 0.37 -0.62
C CYS A 42 -4.34 0.43 0.26
N ALA A 43 -4.42 -0.04 1.50
CA ALA A 43 -3.29 -0.05 2.43
C ALA A 43 -2.02 -0.70 1.85
N ALA A 44 -2.13 -1.89 1.25
CA ALA A 44 -1.00 -2.60 0.67
C ALA A 44 -0.43 -1.87 -0.57
N ALA A 45 -1.31 -1.32 -1.41
CA ALA A 45 -0.92 -0.56 -2.60
C ALA A 45 -0.24 0.77 -2.26
N CYS A 46 -0.66 1.46 -1.18
CA CYS A 46 0.04 2.63 -0.66
C CYS A 46 1.49 2.32 -0.30
N LEU A 47 1.72 1.16 0.33
CA LEU A 47 3.04 0.74 0.76
C LEU A 47 3.94 0.35 -0.43
N ALA A 48 3.40 -0.45 -1.36
CA ALA A 48 4.10 -0.81 -2.60
C ALA A 48 4.46 0.43 -3.44
N TYR A 49 3.52 1.36 -3.61
CA TYR A 49 3.78 2.61 -4.32
C TYR A 49 4.93 3.39 -3.67
N ALA A 50 4.90 3.55 -2.35
CA ALA A 50 5.96 4.25 -1.62
C ALA A 50 7.32 3.54 -1.73
N GLY A 51 7.32 2.20 -1.75
CA GLY A 51 8.53 1.41 -1.98
C GLY A 51 9.13 1.65 -3.36
N PHE A 52 8.31 1.57 -4.40
CA PHE A 52 8.77 1.88 -5.75
C PHE A 52 9.18 3.34 -5.92
N ASP A 53 8.49 4.28 -5.29
CA ASP A 53 8.82 5.70 -5.36
C ASP A 53 10.19 6.00 -4.73
N ALA A 54 10.57 5.24 -3.70
CA ALA A 54 11.91 5.30 -3.10
C ALA A 54 13.00 4.71 -4.01
N VAL A 55 12.65 3.82 -4.94
CA VAL A 55 13.55 3.32 -5.99
C VAL A 55 13.63 4.34 -7.13
N SER A 56 12.49 4.67 -7.76
CA SER A 56 12.36 5.75 -8.74
C SER A 56 10.89 6.12 -9.01
N LYS A 57 10.66 7.35 -9.47
CA LYS A 57 9.35 7.81 -9.96
C LYS A 57 8.80 6.96 -11.11
N GLN A 58 9.68 6.46 -11.97
CA GLN A 58 9.27 5.65 -13.13
C GLN A 58 8.72 4.29 -12.69
N GLU A 59 9.30 3.67 -11.66
CA GLU A 59 8.82 2.39 -11.12
C GLU A 59 7.46 2.54 -10.44
N SER A 60 7.23 3.64 -9.72
CA SER A 60 5.94 3.90 -9.06
C SER A 60 4.83 4.18 -10.08
N GLU A 61 5.11 4.91 -11.16
CA GLU A 61 4.19 5.09 -12.29
C GLU A 61 3.90 3.78 -13.03
N ALA A 62 4.92 2.96 -13.28
CA ALA A 62 4.76 1.65 -13.92
C ALA A 62 3.93 0.68 -13.07
N PHE A 63 4.08 0.72 -11.74
CA PHE A 63 3.24 -0.04 -10.82
C PHE A 63 1.76 0.35 -10.93
N ILE A 64 1.44 1.65 -10.98
CA ILE A 64 0.07 2.12 -11.17
C ILE A 64 -0.51 1.65 -12.51
N LEU A 65 0.26 1.76 -13.59
CA LEU A 65 -0.19 1.31 -14.90
C LEU A 65 -0.48 -0.21 -14.91
N ARG A 66 0.38 -1.01 -14.27
CA ARG A 66 0.15 -2.46 -14.11
C ARG A 66 -1.12 -2.76 -13.32
N LEU A 67 -1.37 -2.05 -12.22
CA LEU A 67 -2.61 -2.21 -11.43
C LEU A 67 -3.86 -1.97 -12.29
N ILE A 68 -3.82 -0.97 -13.18
CA ILE A 68 -4.95 -0.62 -14.05
C ILE A 68 -5.13 -1.63 -15.20
N GLN A 69 -4.03 -2.20 -15.73
CA GLN A 69 -4.04 -3.00 -16.95
C GLN A 69 -4.11 -4.52 -16.72
N GLU A 70 -3.43 -5.06 -15.72
CA GLU A 70 -3.17 -6.50 -15.59
C GLU A 70 -4.10 -7.21 -14.59
N GLY A 71 -4.89 -6.45 -13.81
CA GLY A 71 -5.74 -6.99 -12.76
C GLY A 71 -5.11 -6.89 -11.37
N GLU A 72 -5.97 -6.95 -10.36
CA GLU A 72 -5.73 -6.40 -9.02
C GLU A 72 -4.83 -7.27 -8.14
N GLU A 73 -4.98 -8.60 -8.20
CA GLU A 73 -4.48 -9.48 -7.14
C GLU A 73 -3.01 -9.87 -7.30
N ASP A 74 -2.64 -10.39 -8.47
CA ASP A 74 -1.26 -10.82 -8.78
C ASP A 74 -0.28 -9.64 -8.84
N THR A 75 -0.76 -8.45 -9.19
CA THR A 75 0.08 -7.26 -9.33
C THR A 75 0.65 -6.80 -7.98
N LEU A 76 -0.16 -6.88 -6.92
CA LEU A 76 0.29 -6.53 -5.57
C LEU A 76 1.31 -7.53 -5.03
N LEU A 77 1.08 -8.83 -5.18
CA LEU A 77 2.02 -9.85 -4.71
C LEU A 77 3.39 -9.71 -5.41
N LYS A 78 3.38 -9.57 -6.75
CA LYS A 78 4.60 -9.31 -7.54
C LYS A 78 5.30 -8.03 -7.13
N ALA A 79 4.56 -6.99 -6.75
CA ALA A 79 5.16 -5.74 -6.28
C ALA A 79 5.96 -5.95 -4.99
N PHE A 80 5.42 -6.71 -4.04
CA PHE A 80 6.13 -7.03 -2.80
C PHE A 80 7.35 -7.90 -3.06
N GLU A 81 7.25 -8.88 -3.97
CA GLU A 81 8.41 -9.68 -4.40
C GLU A 81 9.52 -8.81 -5.02
N GLN A 82 9.16 -7.89 -5.94
CA GLN A 82 10.10 -6.96 -6.59
C GLN A 82 10.81 -6.05 -5.59
N LEU A 83 10.12 -5.66 -4.51
CA LEU A 83 10.67 -4.84 -3.43
C LEU A 83 11.43 -5.65 -2.38
N ASN A 84 11.57 -6.97 -2.58
CA ASN A 84 12.17 -7.93 -1.64
C ASN A 84 11.46 -7.93 -0.27
N TRP A 85 10.14 -7.78 -0.26
CA TRP A 85 9.31 -7.86 0.92
C TRP A 85 8.54 -9.18 0.96
N PRO A 86 8.17 -9.68 2.15
CA PRO A 86 7.39 -10.91 2.27
C PRO A 86 6.02 -10.75 1.58
N THR A 87 5.64 -11.71 0.75
CA THR A 87 4.28 -11.76 0.16
C THR A 87 3.21 -11.95 1.22
N SER A 88 3.53 -12.64 2.32
CA SER A 88 2.66 -12.79 3.49
C SER A 88 2.24 -11.45 4.09
N LEU A 89 3.12 -10.44 4.07
CA LEU A 89 2.78 -9.08 4.52
C LEU A 89 1.71 -8.46 3.61
N CYS A 90 1.81 -8.65 2.29
CA CYS A 90 0.78 -8.18 1.36
C CYS A 90 -0.57 -8.86 1.65
N GLU A 91 -0.57 -10.17 1.84
CA GLU A 91 -1.79 -10.95 2.16
C GLU A 91 -2.41 -10.51 3.49
N GLU A 92 -1.61 -10.33 4.54
CA GLU A 92 -2.07 -9.86 5.85
C GLU A 92 -2.68 -8.46 5.77
N MET A 93 -2.01 -7.52 5.09
CA MET A 93 -2.53 -6.16 4.90
C MET A 93 -3.83 -6.14 4.11
N ARG A 94 -3.96 -7.01 3.10
CA ARG A 94 -5.20 -7.13 2.31
C ARG A 94 -6.32 -7.74 3.13
N ALA A 95 -6.06 -8.87 3.79
CA ALA A 95 -7.04 -9.51 4.66
C ALA A 95 -7.54 -8.54 5.74
N ASP A 96 -6.63 -7.77 6.36
CA ASP A 96 -6.98 -6.76 7.34
C ASP A 96 -7.82 -5.61 6.74
N ASN A 97 -7.47 -5.13 5.54
CA ASN A 97 -8.21 -4.10 4.82
C ASN A 97 -9.64 -4.55 4.43
N ASP A 98 -9.78 -5.82 4.01
CA ASP A 98 -11.04 -6.40 3.56
C ASP A 98 -12.05 -6.58 4.71
N ILE A 99 -11.58 -7.03 5.89
CA ILE A 99 -12.43 -7.17 7.07
C ILE A 99 -12.70 -5.83 7.78
N THR A 100 -11.90 -4.81 7.51
CA THR A 100 -12.06 -3.49 8.13
C THR A 100 -13.15 -2.71 7.39
N PRO A 101 -14.19 -2.19 8.09
CA PRO A 101 -15.19 -1.36 7.45
C PRO A 101 -14.55 -0.12 6.82
N GLU A 102 -15.02 0.28 5.63
CA GLU A 102 -14.40 1.34 4.81
C GLU A 102 -14.12 2.63 5.59
N ALA A 103 -15.09 3.08 6.39
CA ALA A 103 -14.98 4.29 7.22
C ALA A 103 -13.79 4.26 8.21
N PHE A 104 -13.26 3.07 8.54
CA PHE A 104 -12.17 2.88 9.48
C PHE A 104 -10.83 2.52 8.84
N ARG A 105 -10.81 2.03 7.58
CA ARG A 105 -9.60 1.54 6.90
C ARG A 105 -8.46 2.55 6.94
N LEU A 106 -8.73 3.80 6.56
CA LEU A 106 -7.72 4.86 6.59
C LEU A 106 -7.18 5.08 8.01
N SER A 107 -8.06 5.29 8.99
CA SER A 107 -7.65 5.53 10.37
C SER A 107 -6.85 4.38 10.98
N LYS A 108 -7.14 3.14 10.57
CA LYS A 108 -6.45 1.94 11.02
C LYS A 108 -5.07 1.83 10.38
N PHE A 109 -4.98 2.00 9.06
CA PHE A 109 -3.70 2.01 8.35
C PHE A 109 -2.74 3.06 8.91
N LEU A 110 -3.22 4.28 9.19
CA LEU A 110 -2.39 5.33 9.80
C LEU A 110 -1.82 4.92 11.16
N ARG A 111 -2.62 4.25 12.03
CA ARG A 111 -2.14 3.72 13.32
C ARG A 111 -1.14 2.58 13.14
N THR A 112 -1.34 1.72 12.14
CA THR A 112 -0.38 0.66 11.79
C THR A 112 0.96 1.27 11.40
N CYS A 113 0.96 2.30 10.55
CA CYS A 113 2.18 3.02 10.20
C CYS A 113 2.87 3.64 11.42
N ASP A 114 2.11 4.26 12.33
CA ASP A 114 2.68 4.85 13.55
C ASP A 114 3.32 3.79 14.45
N SER A 115 2.67 2.64 14.62
CA SER A 115 3.20 1.52 15.41
C SER A 115 4.50 0.95 14.83
N LEU A 116 4.60 0.87 13.49
CA LEU A 116 5.80 0.39 12.78
C LEU A 116 6.96 1.39 12.84
N ILE A 117 6.67 2.69 13.00
CA ILE A 117 7.70 3.73 13.13
C ILE A 117 8.30 3.76 14.54
N GLU A 118 7.51 3.41 15.55
CA GLU A 118 7.90 3.42 16.97
C GLU A 118 8.60 2.13 17.43
N SER A 119 8.51 1.06 16.64
CA SER A 119 9.13 -0.25 16.88
C SER A 119 10.59 -0.30 16.44
#